data_AF-A0AAU9WYR6-F1
#
_entry.id   AF-A0AAU9WYR6-F1
#
_cell.length_a   1.000
_cell.length_b   1.000
_cell.length_c   1.000
_cell.angle_alpha   90.00
_cell.angle_beta   90.00
_cell.angle_gamma   90.00
#
_symmetry.space_group_name_H-M   'P 1'
#
loop_
_entity.id
_entity.type
_entity.pdbx_description
1 polymer ?
#
loop_
_entity_poly.entity_id
_entity_poly.type
_entity_poly.pdbx_seq_one_letter_code
_entity_poly.pdbx_strand_id
1 'polypeptide(L)'
;SLYVPDEDSQESEDDINYVEGESLKQLNHFLQLRDTSPVRHVLSVPWNVAQSRTKRCYLRKAEQCASAVMEVLAPEDSNCLWRELCEREVNRRTTGGKSCKEVELLQAFAESYLNAQHWSTRRQILSILADKLSFKEVQEFIPTLT
;
A
#
# COMPACT_ATOMS: atom_id res chain seq x y z
N SER A 1 -2.68 -49.11 28.23
CA SER A 1 -2.24 -47.73 28.00
C SER A 1 -3.45 -46.96 27.53
N LEU A 2 -4.04 -46.16 28.42
CA LEU A 2 -5.28 -45.42 28.20
C LEU A 2 -4.93 -43.99 27.84
N TYR A 3 -5.49 -43.51 26.73
CA TYR A 3 -5.42 -42.13 26.27
C TYR A 3 -6.16 -41.22 27.25
N VAL A 4 -5.50 -40.16 27.72
CA VAL A 4 -6.09 -39.07 28.51
C VAL A 4 -6.28 -37.88 27.57
N PRO A 5 -7.50 -37.39 27.34
CA PRO A 5 -7.71 -36.14 26.61
C PRO A 5 -7.41 -34.97 27.53
N ASP A 6 -6.56 -34.03 27.09
CA ASP A 6 -6.36 -32.75 27.76
C ASP A 6 -7.65 -31.92 27.71
N GLU A 7 -8.00 -31.36 28.88
CA GLU A 7 -9.21 -30.58 29.11
C GLU A 7 -9.28 -29.34 28.21
N ASP A 8 -10.49 -29.10 27.71
CA ASP A 8 -10.92 -27.89 27.02
C ASP A 8 -10.37 -26.64 27.72
N SER A 9 -9.43 -25.99 27.06
CA SER A 9 -9.17 -24.56 27.30
C SER A 9 -10.34 -23.80 26.71
N GLN A 10 -11.41 -23.64 27.49
CA GLN A 10 -12.42 -22.61 27.28
C GLN A 10 -11.70 -21.26 27.28
N GLU A 11 -11.30 -20.81 26.09
CA GLU A 11 -10.98 -19.41 25.85
C GLU A 11 -12.27 -18.63 26.12
N SER A 12 -12.25 -17.87 27.21
CA SER A 12 -13.34 -17.04 27.67
C SER A 12 -13.80 -16.13 26.54
N GLU A 13 -15.10 -16.22 26.22
CA GLU A 13 -15.83 -15.21 25.48
C GLU A 13 -15.93 -13.95 26.36
N ASP A 14 -14.81 -13.29 26.59
CA ASP A 14 -14.82 -11.97 27.20
C ASP A 14 -15.24 -10.97 26.13
N ASP A 15 -16.51 -10.59 26.25
CA ASP A 15 -17.22 -9.50 25.63
C ASP A 15 -16.48 -8.16 25.89
N ILE A 16 -15.35 -7.93 25.21
CA ILE A 16 -14.65 -6.65 25.27
C ILE A 16 -15.37 -5.67 24.36
N ASN A 17 -16.45 -5.10 24.90
CA ASN A 17 -17.23 -4.01 24.33
C ASN A 17 -16.35 -2.73 24.30
N TYR A 18 -15.39 -2.70 23.37
CA TYR A 18 -14.69 -1.47 23.02
C TYR A 18 -15.74 -0.49 22.53
N VAL A 19 -15.82 0.68 23.17
CA VAL A 19 -16.66 1.80 22.74
C VAL A 19 -16.43 2.02 21.26
N GLU A 20 -17.36 1.52 20.47
CA GLU A 20 -17.26 1.50 19.03
C GLU A 20 -17.34 2.95 18.58
N GLY A 21 -16.22 3.52 18.12
CA GLY A 21 -16.20 4.90 17.64
C GLY A 21 -17.24 5.08 16.54
N GLU A 22 -17.84 6.26 16.44
CA GLU A 22 -18.93 6.53 15.47
C GLU A 22 -18.55 6.08 14.05
N SER A 23 -17.30 6.31 13.62
CA SER A 23 -16.80 5.85 12.32
C SER A 23 -16.85 4.32 12.14
N LEU A 24 -16.58 3.54 13.19
CA LEU A 24 -16.64 2.07 13.13
C LEU A 24 -18.09 1.59 13.08
N LYS A 25 -19.01 2.26 13.79
CA LYS A 25 -20.45 1.99 13.69
C LYS A 25 -20.97 2.21 12.28
N GLN A 26 -20.62 3.35 11.68
CA GLN A 26 -21.02 3.67 10.30
C GLN A 26 -20.41 2.69 9.29
N LEU A 27 -19.14 2.30 9.47
CA LEU A 27 -18.52 1.26 8.65
C LEU A 27 -19.25 -0.07 8.79
N ASN A 28 -19.54 -0.52 10.01
CA ASN A 28 -20.24 -1.78 10.26
C ASN A 28 -21.67 -1.78 9.71
N HIS A 29 -22.37 -0.65 9.77
CA HIS A 29 -23.66 -0.47 9.12
C HIS A 29 -23.54 -0.62 7.59
N PHE A 30 -22.56 0.04 6.98
CA PHE A 30 -22.29 -0.11 5.54
C PHE A 30 -21.97 -1.56 5.15
N LEU A 31 -21.12 -2.26 5.91
CA LEU A 31 -20.76 -3.65 5.62
C LEU A 31 -21.97 -4.58 5.70
N GLN A 32 -22.87 -4.36 6.68
CA GLN A 32 -24.12 -5.10 6.78
C GLN A 32 -25.02 -4.91 5.57
N LEU A 33 -25.11 -3.69 5.02
CA LEU A 33 -25.86 -3.42 3.79
C LEU A 33 -25.28 -4.12 2.55
N ARG A 34 -24.04 -4.61 2.62
CA ARG A 34 -23.31 -5.31 1.56
C ARG A 34 -23.15 -6.81 1.84
N ASP A 35 -23.96 -7.38 2.74
CA ASP A 35 -23.86 -8.77 3.19
C ASP A 35 -22.44 -9.20 3.62
N THR A 36 -21.66 -8.23 4.10
CA THR A 36 -20.29 -8.44 4.57
C THR A 36 -20.30 -8.45 6.09
N SER A 37 -19.56 -9.40 6.69
CA SER A 37 -19.40 -9.49 8.14
C SER A 37 -18.94 -8.14 8.72
N PRO A 38 -19.35 -7.74 9.93
CA PRO A 38 -18.87 -6.52 10.58
C PRO A 38 -17.42 -6.65 11.06
N VAL A 39 -16.73 -5.54 11.26
CA VAL A 39 -15.43 -5.45 11.93
C VAL A 39 -15.67 -5.47 13.43
N ARG A 40 -15.41 -6.61 14.08
CA ARG A 40 -15.67 -6.83 15.51
C ARG A 40 -14.60 -6.24 16.42
N HIS A 41 -13.34 -6.25 15.97
CA HIS A 41 -12.21 -5.83 16.78
C HIS A 41 -11.29 -4.96 15.95
N VAL A 42 -10.87 -3.85 16.55
CA VAL A 42 -9.83 -2.98 16.01
C VAL A 42 -8.48 -3.45 16.52
N LEU A 43 -7.45 -3.33 15.68
CA LEU A 43 -6.11 -3.77 16.04
C LEU A 43 -5.59 -2.94 17.21
N SER A 44 -5.33 -3.60 18.34
CA SER A 44 -4.82 -2.97 19.56
C SER A 44 -3.30 -2.87 19.63
N VAL A 45 -2.59 -3.66 18.81
CA VAL A 45 -1.12 -3.73 18.77
C VAL A 45 -0.56 -3.17 17.46
N PRO A 46 0.65 -2.61 17.45
CA PRO A 46 1.30 -2.17 16.21
C PRO A 46 1.41 -3.30 15.17
N TRP A 47 1.22 -2.95 13.89
CA TRP A 47 1.21 -3.92 12.79
C TRP A 47 2.49 -4.76 12.73
N ASN A 48 3.67 -4.17 12.97
CA ASN A 48 4.94 -4.88 12.94
C ASN A 48 5.05 -5.98 14.02
N VAL A 49 4.47 -5.76 15.20
CA VAL A 49 4.50 -6.70 16.35
C VAL A 49 3.38 -7.74 16.29
N ALA A 50 2.31 -7.49 15.52
CA ALA A 50 1.19 -8.41 15.41
C ALA A 50 1.60 -9.80 14.87
N GLN A 51 1.00 -10.85 15.44
CA GLN A 51 1.22 -12.24 15.01
C GLN A 51 0.76 -12.47 13.57
N SER A 52 1.37 -13.44 12.89
CA SER A 52 1.05 -13.78 11.49
C SER A 52 -0.43 -14.14 11.29
N ARG A 53 -1.04 -14.85 12.25
CA ARG A 53 -2.47 -15.20 12.21
C ARG A 53 -3.33 -13.93 12.27
N THR A 54 -3.03 -13.02 13.18
CA THR A 54 -3.70 -11.72 13.32
C THR A 54 -3.56 -10.91 12.03
N LYS A 55 -2.34 -10.72 11.52
CA LYS A 55 -2.08 -10.01 10.25
C LYS A 55 -2.93 -10.56 9.10
N ARG A 56 -2.99 -11.89 8.95
CA ARG A 56 -3.81 -12.54 7.91
C ARG A 56 -5.31 -12.27 8.08
N CYS A 57 -5.80 -12.29 9.31
CA CYS A 57 -7.21 -11.98 9.60
C CYS A 57 -7.55 -10.54 9.20
N TYR A 58 -6.72 -9.58 9.61
CA TYR A 58 -6.92 -8.16 9.28
C TYR A 58 -6.76 -7.88 7.79
N LEU A 59 -5.83 -8.55 7.09
CA LEU A 59 -5.69 -8.44 5.63
C LEU A 59 -6.96 -8.90 4.91
N ARG A 60 -7.47 -10.09 5.25
CA ARG A 60 -8.73 -10.60 4.67
C ARG A 60 -9.89 -9.66 4.94
N LYS A 61 -9.95 -9.08 6.14
CA LYS A 61 -11.00 -8.14 6.50
C LYS A 61 -10.90 -6.84 5.70
N ALA A 62 -9.69 -6.29 5.57
CA ALA A 62 -9.44 -5.10 4.77
C ALA A 62 -9.79 -5.32 3.29
N GLU A 63 -9.46 -6.49 2.74
CA GLU A 63 -9.83 -6.89 1.37
C GLU A 63 -11.35 -6.92 1.18
N GLN A 64 -12.08 -7.55 2.11
CA GLN A 64 -13.56 -7.56 2.09
C GLN A 64 -14.15 -6.15 2.13
N CYS A 65 -13.66 -5.31 3.05
CA CYS A 65 -14.14 -3.93 3.16
C CYS A 65 -13.87 -3.14 1.87
N ALA A 66 -12.68 -3.28 1.31
CA ALA A 66 -12.31 -2.56 0.11
C ALA A 66 -13.10 -3.03 -1.11
N SER A 67 -13.31 -4.34 -1.26
CA SER A 67 -14.18 -4.91 -2.31
C SER A 67 -15.59 -4.34 -2.23
N ALA A 68 -16.19 -4.33 -1.03
CA ALA A 68 -17.52 -3.79 -0.80
C ALA A 68 -17.62 -2.30 -1.19
N VAL A 69 -16.58 -1.50 -0.94
CA VAL A 69 -16.51 -0.10 -1.36
C VAL A 69 -16.37 0.03 -2.88
N MET A 70 -15.49 -0.75 -3.51
CA MET A 70 -15.27 -0.68 -4.96
C MET A 70 -16.52 -1.08 -5.75
N GLU A 71 -17.27 -2.09 -5.28
CA GLU A 71 -18.55 -2.48 -5.88
C GLU A 71 -19.62 -1.38 -5.82
N VAL A 72 -19.54 -0.48 -4.84
CA VAL A 72 -20.45 0.66 -4.74
C VAL A 72 -20.00 1.81 -5.64
N LEU A 73 -18.68 2.04 -5.73
CA LEU A 73 -18.11 3.10 -6.56
C LEU A 73 -18.22 2.78 -8.06
N ALA A 74 -17.99 1.52 -8.43
CA ALA A 74 -17.97 1.04 -9.80
C ALA A 74 -18.58 -0.37 -9.87
N PRO A 75 -19.92 -0.50 -9.90
CA PRO A 75 -20.59 -1.81 -9.87
C PRO A 75 -20.18 -2.76 -10.99
N GLU A 76 -19.96 -2.23 -12.20
CA GLU A 76 -19.58 -3.02 -13.38
C GLU A 76 -18.05 -3.21 -13.49
N ASP A 77 -17.28 -2.27 -12.94
CA ASP A 77 -15.83 -2.16 -13.15
C ASP A 77 -15.01 -2.25 -11.86
N SER A 78 -15.57 -2.78 -10.77
CA SER A 78 -14.93 -2.82 -9.44
C SER A 78 -13.53 -3.44 -9.45
N ASN A 79 -13.36 -4.53 -10.21
CA ASN A 79 -12.08 -5.21 -10.39
C ASN A 79 -11.07 -4.39 -11.21
N CYS A 80 -11.56 -3.68 -12.24
CA CYS A 80 -10.72 -2.78 -13.04
C CYS A 80 -10.23 -1.62 -12.18
N LEU A 81 -11.13 -0.99 -11.43
CA LEU A 81 -10.82 0.08 -10.48
C LEU A 81 -9.80 -0.36 -9.42
N TRP A 82 -9.96 -1.55 -8.85
CA TRP A 82 -9.01 -2.11 -7.88
C TRP A 82 -7.62 -2.29 -8.47
N ARG A 83 -7.54 -2.86 -9.69
CA ARG A 83 -6.28 -3.10 -10.40
C ARG A 83 -5.55 -1.79 -10.69
N GLU A 84 -6.24 -0.83 -11.30
CA GLU A 84 -5.66 0.49 -11.61
C GLU A 84 -5.23 1.23 -10.35
N LEU A 85 -5.97 1.12 -9.24
CA LEU A 85 -5.57 1.71 -7.97
C LEU A 85 -4.27 1.07 -7.44
N CYS A 86 -4.16 -0.25 -7.50
CA CYS A 86 -2.96 -0.97 -7.08
C CYS A 86 -1.75 -0.59 -7.94
N GLU A 87 -1.92 -0.57 -9.27
CA GLU A 87 -0.89 -0.16 -10.22
C GLU A 87 -0.44 1.29 -9.97
N ARG A 88 -1.39 2.20 -9.77
CA ARG A 88 -1.10 3.60 -9.46
C ARG A 88 -0.31 3.75 -8.17
N GLU A 89 -0.63 2.99 -7.14
CA GLU A 89 0.07 3.07 -5.85
C GLU A 89 1.46 2.41 -5.89
N VAL A 90 1.61 1.30 -6.63
CA VAL A 90 2.93 0.72 -6.93
C VAL A 90 3.77 1.73 -7.68
N ASN A 91 3.23 2.33 -8.75
CA ASN A 91 3.91 3.36 -9.52
C ASN A 91 4.29 4.55 -8.64
N ARG A 92 3.38 5.05 -7.80
CA ARG A 92 3.69 6.16 -6.87
C ARG A 92 4.87 5.84 -5.95
N ARG A 93 5.03 4.59 -5.52
CA ARG A 93 6.15 4.16 -4.67
C ARG A 93 7.44 3.94 -5.46
N THR A 94 7.36 3.44 -6.69
CA THR A 94 8.55 3.16 -7.53
C THR A 94 9.06 4.41 -8.25
N THR A 95 8.16 5.28 -8.70
CA THR A 95 8.47 6.49 -9.46
C THR A 95 8.46 7.76 -8.60
N GLY A 96 8.15 7.64 -7.31
CA GLY A 96 7.97 8.79 -6.42
C GLY A 96 6.77 9.67 -6.82
N GLY A 97 5.79 9.12 -7.55
CA GLY A 97 4.64 9.86 -8.06
C GLY A 97 4.85 10.50 -9.44
N LYS A 98 6.01 10.27 -10.07
CA LYS A 98 6.29 10.68 -11.45
C LYS A 98 5.50 9.79 -12.42
N SER A 99 4.95 10.36 -13.48
CA SER A 99 4.30 9.61 -14.56
C SER A 99 5.30 8.70 -15.28
N CYS A 100 4.81 7.64 -15.96
CA CYS A 100 5.67 6.73 -16.72
C CYS A 100 6.57 7.47 -17.72
N LYS A 101 6.00 8.45 -18.44
CA LYS A 101 6.72 9.29 -19.40
C LYS A 101 7.81 10.14 -18.75
N GLU A 102 7.57 10.67 -17.55
CA GLU A 102 8.59 11.42 -16.81
C GLU A 102 9.75 10.50 -16.40
N VAL A 103 9.46 9.28 -15.96
CA VAL A 103 10.50 8.30 -15.61
C VAL A 103 11.33 7.91 -16.85
N GLU A 104 10.68 7.59 -17.97
CA GLU A 104 11.36 7.28 -19.24
C GLU A 104 12.27 8.44 -19.68
N LEU A 105 11.78 9.67 -19.59
CA LEU A 105 12.56 10.86 -19.94
C LEU A 105 13.77 11.04 -19.01
N LEU A 106 13.57 10.86 -17.69
CA LEU A 106 14.66 10.95 -16.71
C LEU A 106 15.70 9.85 -16.89
N GLN A 107 15.28 8.63 -17.23
CA GLN A 107 16.19 7.54 -17.61
C GLN A 107 16.99 7.90 -18.85
N ALA A 108 16.35 8.43 -19.90
CA ALA A 108 17.05 8.86 -21.12
C ALA A 108 18.08 9.98 -20.84
N PHE A 109 17.78 10.92 -19.94
CA PHE A 109 18.75 11.93 -19.50
C PHE A 109 19.91 11.32 -18.72
N ALA A 110 19.64 10.39 -17.80
CA ALA A 110 20.68 9.70 -17.04
C ALA A 110 21.60 8.88 -17.95
N GLU A 111 21.05 8.14 -18.90
CA GLU A 111 21.81 7.41 -19.92
C GLU A 111 22.64 8.37 -20.78
N SER A 112 22.06 9.50 -21.21
CA SER A 112 22.78 10.53 -21.97
C SER A 112 23.95 11.11 -21.17
N TYR A 113 23.77 11.30 -19.86
CA TYR A 113 24.85 11.75 -18.97
C TYR A 113 25.98 10.72 -18.88
N LEU A 114 25.66 9.44 -18.68
CA LEU A 114 26.64 8.35 -18.56
C LEU A 114 27.41 8.15 -19.87
N ASN A 115 26.72 8.24 -21.01
CA ASN A 115 27.29 8.03 -22.33
C ASN A 115 28.00 9.27 -22.91
N ALA A 116 27.76 10.46 -22.37
CA ALA A 116 28.43 11.67 -22.81
C ALA A 116 29.94 11.59 -22.55
N GLN A 117 30.73 11.79 -23.61
CA GLN A 117 32.19 11.78 -23.57
C GLN A 117 32.78 13.12 -23.11
N HIS A 118 32.05 14.21 -23.32
CA HIS A 118 32.49 15.55 -22.99
C HIS A 118 31.87 16.05 -21.68
N TRP A 119 32.73 16.61 -20.82
CA TRP A 119 32.35 17.24 -19.56
C TRP A 119 31.28 18.32 -19.73
N SER A 120 31.37 19.15 -20.78
CA SER A 120 30.40 20.23 -21.02
C SER A 120 28.98 19.71 -21.21
N THR A 121 28.82 18.61 -21.96
CA THR A 121 27.52 17.95 -22.18
C THR A 121 26.98 17.35 -20.88
N ARG A 122 27.83 16.66 -20.11
CA ARG A 122 27.46 16.15 -18.78
C ARG A 122 26.95 17.26 -17.87
N ARG A 123 27.68 18.38 -17.80
CA ARG A 123 27.29 19.56 -17.02
C ARG A 123 25.98 20.18 -17.49
N GLN A 124 25.75 20.26 -18.80
CA GLN A 124 24.48 20.78 -19.34
C GLN A 124 23.29 19.90 -18.94
N ILE A 125 23.43 18.57 -19.07
CA ILE A 125 22.38 17.63 -18.66
C ILE A 125 22.09 17.78 -17.17
N LEU A 126 23.13 17.82 -16.32
CA LEU A 126 22.96 18.04 -14.88
C LEU A 126 22.32 19.39 -14.57
N SER A 127 22.65 20.45 -15.30
CA SER A 127 22.03 21.76 -15.12
C SER A 127 20.54 21.75 -15.42
N ILE A 128 20.09 20.96 -16.41
CA ILE A 128 18.68 20.78 -16.72
C ILE A 128 17.99 19.97 -15.62
N LEU A 129 18.60 18.87 -15.19
CA LEU A 129 18.05 18.02 -14.13
C LEU A 129 17.95 18.76 -12.78
N ALA A 130 18.97 19.53 -12.41
CA ALA A 130 19.02 20.27 -11.14
C ALA A 130 18.03 21.44 -11.07
N ASP A 131 17.54 21.93 -12.22
CA ASP A 131 16.46 22.94 -12.24
C ASP A 131 15.10 22.34 -11.86
N LYS A 132 14.92 21.02 -12.04
CA LYS A 132 13.63 20.33 -11.88
C LYS A 132 13.60 19.31 -10.75
N LEU A 133 14.75 18.80 -10.33
CA LEU A 133 14.88 17.72 -9.36
C LEU A 133 15.81 18.11 -8.21
N SER A 134 15.53 17.57 -7.03
CA SER A 134 16.47 17.61 -5.93
C SER A 134 17.70 16.76 -6.20
N PHE A 135 18.81 17.05 -5.52
CA PHE A 135 20.05 16.25 -5.64
C PHE A 135 19.80 14.76 -5.36
N LYS A 136 18.97 14.44 -4.35
CA LYS A 136 18.62 13.07 -4.00
C LYS A 136 17.91 12.34 -5.14
N GLU A 137 16.97 13.01 -5.80
CA GLU A 137 16.26 12.44 -6.95
C GLU A 137 17.19 12.26 -8.16
N VAL A 138 18.10 13.20 -8.41
CA VAL A 138 19.10 13.03 -9.48
C VAL A 138 20.02 11.84 -9.19
N GLN A 139 20.41 11.65 -7.92
CA GLN A 139 21.26 10.54 -7.49
C GLN A 139 20.57 9.17 -7.61
N GLU A 140 19.24 9.10 -7.50
CA GLU A 140 18.48 7.87 -7.75
C GLU A 140 18.65 7.37 -9.19
N PHE A 141 18.73 8.28 -10.18
CA PHE A 141 18.93 7.93 -11.58
C PHE A 141 20.41 7.89 -12.01
N ILE A 142 21.28 8.65 -11.34
CA ILE A 142 22.73 8.70 -11.60
C ILE A 142 23.48 8.43 -10.30
N PRO A 143 23.66 7.15 -9.91
CA PRO A 143 24.28 6.80 -8.62
C PRO A 143 25.75 7.20 -8.51
N THR A 144 26.40 7.45 -9.65
CA THR A 144 27.82 7.85 -9.72
C THR A 144 28.04 9.34 -9.43
N LEU A 145 26.96 10.11 -9.26
CA LEU A 145 27.06 11.51 -8.83
C LEU A 145 27.51 11.56 -7.36
N THR A 146 28.61 12.28 -7.13
CA THR A 146 29.20 12.54 -5.81
C THR A 146 29.06 13.99 -5.44
#